data_AF-A0A1W6SLZ8-F1
#
_entry.id   AF-A0A1W6SLZ8-F1
#
_cell.length_a   1.000
_cell.length_b   1.000
_cell.length_c   1.000
_cell.angle_alpha   90.00
_cell.angle_beta   90.00
_cell.angle_gamma   90.00
#
_symmetry.space_group_name_H-M   'P 1'
#
loop_
_entity.id
_entity.type
_entity.pdbx_description
1 polymer ?
#
loop_
_entity_poly.entity_id
_entity_poly.type
_entity_poly.pdbx_seq_one_letter_code
_entity_poly.pdbx_strand_id
1 'polypeptide(L)'
;MKLSKLAIAMAAILGAGMSSGACAIDLYVDTKTEQIYAKPGPGRVHMGSFVRQDAPAKVLDKTADRATDKTADIAADKADAEGLTAVRRDIELKAKMMGARLTSDLASLEERVKENEKVHVEFHDGGPHFASKDGNFTFAMNGRVQAGSQYNFVNDVLPATGSNLPNELNSGMTIRRARLGFEGSFYKIWDYKFEFDFTRGNGSLASGVTDAFVRMNVTKPFSVKIGSFKEPFSLEEAASNRYLTFIERHMSVNSFVDNPNTYKTGIGANYAVPRFQFGVAFQTEPVGAWSAASTSVNAAGNNSRNNGSGDTGWEGIGRISGRPWMEDETKFLHVGVSAGHTAVNTQYQANGTINVGPNQTGGGGGMAFFAFPGTNVDRTNVLNTGNLSVGNKGAPGSRRIDSYDRFGAEGWLVHGPFSVQGEYLRTNINGQGYDGEHFTGYYGFVSYFLTGESKAYHVRNGAANRIKPKQNFQWNGSGWGAWEIAAGYDYLNLNSGVIRGGQMDMFRFGLNWYPHPNIKIQNNVTHVLNVNTSGSPIPRTAGFNNADLSSFLTQVQVDF
;
A
#
# COMPACT_ATOMS: atom_id res chain seq x y z
N MET A 1 3.19 9.57 55.15
CA MET A 1 2.48 9.33 53.87
C MET A 1 2.43 7.84 53.62
N LYS A 2 1.21 7.28 53.52
CA LYS A 2 0.96 5.84 53.34
C LYS A 2 1.11 5.49 51.86
N LEU A 3 2.07 4.62 51.52
CA LEU A 3 2.15 3.97 50.20
C LEU A 3 1.14 2.81 50.15
N SER A 4 0.42 2.72 49.03
CA SER A 4 -0.69 1.80 48.80
C SER A 4 -0.23 0.36 48.61
N LYS A 5 -1.09 -0.59 48.99
CA LYS A 5 -0.89 -2.06 49.02
C LYS A 5 -0.78 -2.72 47.63
N LEU A 6 -0.18 -2.06 46.63
CA LEU A 6 0.00 -2.63 45.28
C LEU A 6 1.43 -3.14 45.02
N ALA A 7 2.37 -2.93 45.96
CA ALA A 7 3.79 -3.26 45.78
C ALA A 7 4.23 -4.62 46.36
N ILE A 8 3.33 -5.42 46.95
CA ILE A 8 3.68 -6.74 47.56
C ILE A 8 3.16 -7.93 46.72
N ALA A 9 2.50 -7.69 45.58
CA ALA A 9 1.96 -8.77 44.73
C ALA A 9 2.85 -9.14 43.51
N MET A 10 3.99 -8.48 43.28
CA MET A 10 4.86 -8.73 42.11
C MET A 10 6.19 -9.45 42.43
N ALA A 11 6.30 -10.11 43.58
CA ALA A 11 7.53 -10.81 43.98
C ALA A 11 7.32 -12.24 44.53
N ALA A 12 6.30 -12.96 44.05
CA ALA A 12 6.07 -14.36 44.43
C ALA A 12 5.61 -15.25 43.25
N ILE A 13 6.08 -14.98 42.04
CA ILE A 13 5.99 -15.92 40.90
C ILE A 13 7.36 -16.03 40.24
N LEU A 14 8.36 -16.38 41.05
CA LEU A 14 9.66 -16.88 40.62
C LEU A 14 9.97 -18.04 41.57
N GLY A 15 9.74 -19.27 41.09
CA GLY A 15 10.13 -20.47 41.81
C GLY A 15 9.09 -21.59 41.79
N ALA A 16 8.97 -22.29 40.66
CA ALA A 16 8.69 -23.73 40.67
C ALA A 16 9.11 -24.30 39.31
N GLY A 17 10.12 -25.17 39.35
CA GLY A 17 10.70 -25.80 38.19
C GLY A 17 9.74 -26.71 37.42
N MET A 18 10.09 -26.90 36.15
CA MET A 18 9.54 -27.90 35.26
C MET A 18 9.63 -29.30 35.89
N SER A 19 8.50 -30.00 35.96
CA SER A 19 8.47 -31.46 35.91
C SER A 19 7.53 -31.88 34.79
N SER A 20 8.05 -32.65 33.85
CA SER A 20 7.30 -33.29 32.78
C SER A 20 6.47 -34.43 33.38
N GLY A 21 5.19 -34.19 33.63
CA GLY A 21 4.18 -35.19 33.95
C GLY A 21 2.90 -34.86 33.20
N ALA A 22 2.23 -35.86 32.63
CA ALA A 22 1.02 -35.65 31.83
C ALA A 22 -0.02 -34.81 32.60
N CYS A 23 -0.38 -33.65 32.07
CA CYS A 23 -1.38 -32.76 32.68
C CYS A 23 -2.76 -33.41 32.58
N ALA A 24 -3.30 -33.89 33.71
CA ALA A 24 -4.72 -34.23 33.82
C ALA A 24 -5.54 -32.94 33.94
N ILE A 25 -6.66 -32.85 33.22
CA ILE A 25 -7.63 -31.75 33.32
C ILE A 25 -8.86 -32.22 34.11
N ASP A 26 -9.25 -31.47 35.14
CA ASP A 26 -10.50 -31.73 35.83
C ASP A 26 -11.68 -31.23 35.00
N LEU A 27 -12.63 -32.13 34.75
CA LEU A 27 -13.86 -31.79 34.04
C LEU A 27 -15.04 -31.80 35.01
N TYR A 28 -15.97 -30.88 34.79
CA TYR A 28 -17.21 -30.73 35.52
C TYR A 28 -18.37 -30.67 34.55
N VAL A 29 -19.50 -31.31 34.86
CA VAL A 29 -20.73 -31.19 34.07
C VAL A 29 -21.74 -30.34 34.82
N ASP A 30 -22.35 -29.38 34.13
CA ASP A 30 -23.52 -28.67 34.63
C ASP A 30 -24.77 -29.54 34.45
N THR A 31 -25.44 -29.91 35.55
CA THR A 31 -26.53 -30.90 35.52
C THR A 31 -27.83 -30.38 34.92
N LYS A 32 -27.93 -29.08 34.60
CA LYS A 32 -29.11 -28.49 33.93
C LYS A 32 -28.88 -28.28 32.44
N THR A 33 -27.67 -27.89 32.05
CA THR A 33 -27.34 -27.57 30.65
C THR A 33 -26.60 -28.69 29.93
N GLU A 34 -26.16 -29.72 30.67
CA GLU A 34 -25.36 -30.85 30.18
C GLU A 34 -24.02 -30.43 29.55
N GLN A 35 -23.56 -29.19 29.80
CA GLN A 35 -22.30 -28.67 29.29
C GLN A 35 -21.12 -29.03 30.20
N ILE A 36 -19.96 -29.29 29.59
CA ILE A 36 -18.72 -29.65 30.28
C ILE A 36 -17.81 -28.42 30.44
N TYR A 37 -17.23 -28.25 31.63
CA TYR A 37 -16.38 -27.13 32.01
C TYR A 37 -15.08 -27.62 32.64
N ALA A 38 -13.98 -26.91 32.38
CA ALA A 38 -12.66 -27.18 32.97
C ALA A 38 -12.44 -26.51 34.34
N LYS A 39 -13.49 -25.95 34.95
CA LYS A 39 -13.44 -25.24 36.25
C LYS A 39 -14.75 -25.43 37.03
N PRO A 40 -14.68 -25.52 38.37
CA PRO A 40 -15.88 -25.62 39.22
C PRO A 40 -16.78 -24.38 39.11
N GLY A 41 -18.07 -24.54 39.40
CA GLY A 41 -19.07 -23.47 39.35
C GLY A 41 -20.42 -23.92 39.91
N PRO A 42 -21.36 -22.99 40.20
CA PRO A 42 -22.67 -23.33 40.73
C PRO A 42 -23.43 -24.28 39.79
N GLY A 43 -23.98 -25.38 40.34
CA GLY A 43 -24.71 -26.38 39.54
C GLY A 43 -23.82 -27.37 38.78
N ARG A 44 -22.50 -27.30 38.94
CA ARG A 44 -21.54 -28.20 38.28
C ARG A 44 -21.07 -29.32 39.20
N VAL A 45 -21.06 -30.55 38.70
CA VAL A 45 -20.61 -31.76 39.40
C VAL A 45 -19.28 -32.22 38.81
N HIS A 46 -18.29 -32.51 39.67
CA HIS A 46 -16.97 -32.99 39.25
C HIS A 46 -17.07 -34.39 38.65
N MET A 47 -16.48 -34.57 37.47
CA MET A 47 -16.49 -35.83 36.72
C MET A 47 -15.19 -36.62 36.87
N GLY A 48 -14.15 -36.02 37.45
CA GLY A 48 -12.81 -36.60 37.57
C GLY A 48 -11.75 -35.85 36.77
N SER A 49 -10.51 -36.32 36.89
CA SER A 49 -9.35 -35.79 36.16
C SER A 49 -9.06 -36.64 34.93
N PHE A 50 -8.99 -36.01 33.77
CA PHE A 50 -8.86 -36.67 32.47
C PHE A 50 -7.50 -36.36 31.85
N VAL A 51 -6.80 -37.39 31.40
CA VAL A 51 -5.54 -37.25 30.65
C VAL A 51 -5.83 -37.49 29.18
N ARG A 52 -5.35 -36.61 28.32
CA ARG A 52 -5.46 -36.79 26.87
C ARG A 52 -4.63 -38.00 26.44
N GLN A 53 -5.26 -38.97 25.79
CA GLN A 53 -4.59 -40.16 25.23
C GLN A 53 -4.52 -40.02 23.70
N ASP A 54 -3.31 -39.87 23.15
CA ASP A 54 -3.09 -39.59 21.71
C ASP A 54 -2.86 -40.86 20.82
N ALA A 55 -3.39 -42.04 21.19
CA ALA A 55 -3.22 -43.25 20.37
C ALA A 55 -4.47 -44.15 20.29
N PRO A 56 -4.78 -44.76 19.11
CA PRO A 56 -5.88 -45.71 18.98
C PRO A 56 -5.55 -47.03 19.70
N ALA A 57 -6.54 -47.59 20.40
CA ALA A 57 -6.38 -48.79 21.24
C ALA A 57 -5.95 -50.03 20.43
N LYS A 58 -4.83 -50.65 20.84
CA LYS A 58 -4.41 -51.99 20.40
C LYS A 58 -5.33 -53.05 21.01
N VAL A 59 -5.87 -53.92 20.15
CA VAL A 59 -6.51 -55.18 20.54
C VAL A 59 -5.45 -56.08 21.18
N LEU A 60 -5.67 -56.50 22.42
CA LEU A 60 -4.81 -57.43 23.14
C LEU A 60 -5.31 -58.86 22.89
N ASP A 61 -4.52 -59.60 22.12
CA ASP A 61 -4.55 -61.05 22.00
C ASP A 61 -3.87 -61.66 23.26
N LYS A 62 -4.52 -62.63 23.90
CA LYS A 62 -3.92 -63.43 24.98
C LYS A 62 -4.25 -64.89 24.78
N THR A 63 -3.28 -65.58 24.21
CA THR A 63 -3.13 -67.03 24.24
C THR A 63 -2.95 -67.55 25.67
N ALA A 64 -3.48 -68.75 25.86
CA ALA A 64 -3.53 -69.62 27.02
C ALA A 64 -2.31 -69.64 27.96
N ASP A 65 -2.61 -69.74 29.26
CA ASP A 65 -1.85 -70.62 30.16
C ASP A 65 -2.80 -71.26 31.19
N ARG A 66 -2.59 -72.55 31.44
CA ARG A 66 -3.45 -73.44 32.25
C ARG A 66 -2.88 -73.62 33.67
N ALA A 67 -3.80 -73.96 34.58
CA ALA A 67 -3.63 -74.52 35.94
C ALA A 67 -3.39 -73.46 37.05
N THR A 68 -4.01 -73.49 38.22
CA THR A 68 -4.64 -74.57 39.00
C THR A 68 -5.84 -74.08 39.82
N ASP A 69 -6.73 -75.04 40.06
CA ASP A 69 -7.94 -75.08 40.86
C ASP A 69 -7.84 -74.48 42.28
N LYS A 70 -8.83 -73.65 42.65
CA LYS A 70 -9.39 -73.52 44.00
C LYS A 70 -10.84 -73.03 43.90
N THR A 71 -11.74 -73.99 44.04
CA THR A 71 -13.17 -73.83 44.27
C THR A 71 -13.48 -72.93 45.46
N ALA A 72 -14.31 -71.91 45.24
CA ALA A 72 -15.18 -71.32 46.26
C ALA A 72 -16.55 -71.11 45.64
N ASP A 73 -17.54 -71.77 46.23
CA ASP A 73 -18.94 -71.81 45.83
C ASP A 73 -19.56 -70.42 45.68
N ILE A 74 -20.23 -70.19 44.55
CA ILE A 74 -21.34 -69.23 44.48
C ILE A 74 -22.52 -69.96 43.88
N ALA A 75 -23.57 -70.07 44.69
CA ALA A 75 -24.83 -70.69 44.37
C ALA A 75 -25.43 -70.09 43.08
N ALA A 76 -25.95 -70.97 42.24
CA ALA A 76 -26.79 -70.62 41.11
C ALA A 76 -28.09 -69.99 41.64
N ASP A 77 -28.19 -68.67 41.55
CA ASP A 77 -29.47 -67.99 41.65
C ASP A 77 -30.00 -67.73 40.23
N LYS A 78 -31.25 -68.11 40.01
CA LYS A 78 -31.93 -68.05 38.71
C LYS A 78 -32.03 -66.60 38.24
N ALA A 79 -31.15 -66.18 37.33
CA ALA A 79 -31.32 -64.92 36.62
C ALA A 79 -32.46 -65.06 35.61
N ASP A 80 -33.48 -64.22 35.81
CA ASP A 80 -34.70 -64.11 35.03
C ASP A 80 -34.41 -63.96 33.53
N ALA A 81 -34.80 -64.96 32.72
CA ALA A 81 -34.62 -64.94 31.27
C ALA A 81 -35.38 -63.76 30.63
N GLU A 82 -36.47 -63.31 31.25
CA GLU A 82 -37.23 -62.12 30.82
C GLU A 82 -36.46 -60.81 31.08
N GLY A 83 -35.79 -60.71 32.23
CA GLY A 83 -34.98 -59.52 32.59
C GLY A 83 -33.78 -59.32 31.65
N LEU A 84 -33.10 -60.39 31.27
CA LEU A 84 -31.98 -60.31 30.32
C LEU A 84 -32.45 -59.94 28.90
N THR A 85 -33.64 -60.37 28.52
CA THR A 85 -34.27 -60.04 27.22
C THR A 85 -34.74 -58.59 27.17
N ALA A 86 -35.28 -58.08 28.28
CA ALA A 86 -35.67 -56.67 28.43
C ALA A 86 -34.45 -55.73 28.37
N VAL A 87 -33.34 -56.08 29.04
CA VAL A 87 -32.09 -55.31 28.99
C VAL A 87 -31.50 -55.30 27.57
N ARG A 88 -31.50 -56.43 26.85
CA ARG A 88 -31.06 -56.48 25.45
C ARG A 88 -31.91 -55.58 24.55
N ARG A 89 -33.23 -55.60 24.73
CA ARG A 89 -34.16 -54.76 23.98
C ARG A 89 -33.95 -53.27 24.25
N ASP A 90 -33.70 -52.88 25.50
CA ASP A 90 -33.40 -51.49 25.89
C ASP A 90 -32.07 -51.00 25.30
N ILE A 91 -31.02 -51.84 25.31
CA ILE A 91 -29.73 -51.52 24.67
C ILE A 91 -29.91 -51.33 23.16
N GLU A 92 -30.68 -52.21 22.51
CA GLU A 92 -30.92 -52.13 21.07
C GLU A 92 -31.76 -50.90 20.68
N LEU A 93 -32.73 -50.53 21.52
CA LEU A 93 -33.55 -49.32 21.35
C LEU A 93 -32.71 -48.06 21.51
N LYS A 94 -31.85 -48.02 22.55
CA LYS A 94 -30.89 -46.92 22.77
C LYS A 94 -29.89 -46.81 21.63
N ALA A 95 -29.39 -47.93 21.10
CA ALA A 95 -28.50 -47.94 19.94
C ALA A 95 -29.19 -47.38 18.68
N LYS A 96 -30.45 -47.77 18.43
CA LYS A 96 -31.26 -47.23 17.32
C LYS A 96 -31.56 -45.74 17.48
N MET A 97 -31.92 -45.30 18.69
CA MET A 97 -32.15 -43.89 18.99
C MET A 97 -30.88 -43.04 18.84
N MET A 98 -29.74 -43.57 19.28
CA MET A 98 -28.45 -42.90 19.12
C MET A 98 -28.03 -42.82 17.65
N GLY A 99 -28.25 -43.88 16.86
CA GLY A 99 -28.03 -43.87 15.40
C GLY A 99 -28.96 -42.90 14.65
N ALA A 100 -30.22 -42.80 15.05
CA ALA A 100 -31.17 -41.84 14.47
C ALA A 100 -30.79 -40.39 14.81
N ARG A 101 -30.36 -40.14 16.07
CA ARG A 101 -29.88 -38.82 16.50
C ARG A 101 -28.59 -38.42 15.78
N LEU A 102 -27.63 -39.34 15.62
CA LEU A 102 -26.41 -39.09 14.85
C LEU A 102 -26.71 -38.72 13.40
N THR A 103 -27.65 -39.41 12.76
CA THR A 103 -28.07 -39.13 11.38
C THR A 103 -28.75 -37.76 11.26
N SER A 104 -29.60 -37.40 12.23
CA SER A 104 -30.24 -36.08 12.30
C SER A 104 -29.21 -34.97 12.54
N ASP A 105 -28.26 -35.18 13.45
CA ASP A 105 -27.20 -34.23 13.77
C ASP A 105 -26.29 -34.03 12.54
N LEU A 106 -25.90 -35.11 11.84
CA LEU A 106 -25.17 -35.08 10.57
C LEU A 106 -25.93 -34.32 9.48
N ALA A 107 -27.22 -34.58 9.30
CA ALA A 107 -28.04 -33.87 8.32
C ALA A 107 -28.13 -32.37 8.64
N SER A 108 -28.32 -32.01 9.91
CA SER A 108 -28.33 -30.60 10.36
C SER A 108 -26.96 -29.93 10.21
N LEU A 109 -25.87 -30.67 10.40
CA LEU A 109 -24.51 -30.20 10.18
C LEU A 109 -24.25 -29.98 8.68
N GLU A 110 -24.64 -30.92 7.83
CA GLU A 110 -24.54 -30.77 6.37
C GLU A 110 -25.38 -29.60 5.85
N GLU A 111 -26.57 -29.37 6.41
CA GLU A 111 -27.43 -28.25 6.04
C GLU A 111 -26.82 -26.91 6.50
N ARG A 112 -26.34 -26.82 7.74
CA ARG A 112 -25.62 -25.64 8.27
C ARG A 112 -24.30 -25.36 7.55
N VAL A 113 -23.62 -26.41 7.07
CA VAL A 113 -22.42 -26.30 6.23
C VAL A 113 -22.81 -25.79 4.84
N LYS A 114 -23.83 -26.36 4.19
CA LYS A 114 -24.35 -25.87 2.90
C LYS A 114 -24.84 -24.41 2.96
N GLU A 115 -25.39 -23.99 4.10
CA GLU A 115 -25.87 -22.63 4.30
C GLU A 115 -24.72 -21.62 4.52
N ASN A 116 -23.65 -22.02 5.23
CA ASN A 116 -22.41 -21.24 5.40
C ASN A 116 -21.45 -21.33 4.18
N GLU A 117 -21.60 -22.30 3.28
CA GLU A 117 -20.68 -22.55 2.16
C GLU A 117 -20.79 -21.59 0.97
N LYS A 118 -21.63 -20.54 1.05
CA LYS A 118 -21.86 -19.64 -0.09
C LYS A 118 -20.74 -18.62 -0.30
N VAL A 119 -20.03 -18.23 0.77
CA VAL A 119 -18.96 -17.23 0.74
C VAL A 119 -17.80 -17.68 1.63
N HIS A 120 -16.60 -17.76 1.07
CA HIS A 120 -15.36 -17.98 1.80
C HIS A 120 -14.82 -16.63 2.26
N VAL A 121 -14.46 -16.53 3.54
CA VAL A 121 -13.81 -15.36 4.12
C VAL A 121 -12.39 -15.73 4.53
N GLU A 122 -11.42 -15.05 3.97
CA GLU A 122 -10.00 -15.19 4.29
C GLU A 122 -9.41 -13.82 4.63
N PHE A 123 -8.28 -13.80 5.35
CA PHE A 123 -7.51 -12.58 5.57
C PHE A 123 -6.20 -12.68 4.80
N HIS A 124 -6.04 -11.86 3.76
CA HIS A 124 -4.79 -11.77 2.99
C HIS A 124 -4.18 -10.39 3.24
N ASP A 125 -2.87 -10.35 3.50
CA ASP A 125 -2.14 -9.10 3.76
C ASP A 125 -2.84 -8.18 4.79
N GLY A 126 -3.54 -8.74 5.78
CA GLY A 126 -4.19 -7.98 6.87
C GLY A 126 -5.63 -7.53 6.62
N GLY A 127 -6.12 -7.58 5.37
CA GLY A 127 -7.48 -7.19 5.00
C GLY A 127 -8.44 -8.37 4.82
N PRO A 128 -9.76 -8.17 4.93
CA PRO A 128 -10.74 -9.20 4.67
C PRO A 128 -10.95 -9.42 3.17
N HIS A 129 -10.90 -10.68 2.75
CA HIS A 129 -11.11 -11.18 1.40
C HIS A 129 -12.31 -12.12 1.40
N PHE A 130 -13.22 -11.89 0.46
CA PHE A 130 -14.45 -12.63 0.28
C PHE A 130 -14.44 -13.27 -1.11
N ALA A 131 -14.77 -14.55 -1.20
CA ALA A 131 -14.86 -15.26 -2.47
C ALA A 131 -16.10 -16.16 -2.53
N SER A 132 -16.81 -16.16 -3.66
CA SER A 132 -17.82 -17.17 -3.93
C SER A 132 -17.17 -18.55 -4.08
N LYS A 133 -17.89 -19.63 -3.74
CA LYS A 133 -17.36 -21.01 -3.81
C LYS A 133 -16.81 -21.40 -5.18
N ASP A 134 -17.43 -20.92 -6.25
CA ASP A 134 -17.00 -21.17 -7.63
C ASP A 134 -15.81 -20.29 -8.07
N GLY A 135 -15.38 -19.35 -7.22
CA GLY A 135 -14.34 -18.36 -7.50
C GLY A 135 -14.73 -17.34 -8.57
N ASN A 136 -16.01 -17.27 -8.96
CA ASN A 136 -16.46 -16.31 -9.96
C ASN A 136 -16.50 -14.90 -9.42
N PHE A 137 -16.76 -14.70 -8.12
CA PHE A 137 -16.83 -13.40 -7.49
C PHE A 137 -15.84 -13.31 -6.35
N THR A 138 -15.03 -12.26 -6.35
CA THR A 138 -14.17 -11.90 -5.22
C THR A 138 -14.36 -10.44 -4.86
N PHE A 139 -14.14 -10.13 -3.59
CA PHE A 139 -14.13 -8.78 -3.04
C PHE A 139 -13.11 -8.73 -1.92
N ALA A 140 -12.25 -7.73 -1.93
CA ALA A 140 -11.22 -7.49 -0.94
C ALA A 140 -11.26 -6.02 -0.55
N MET A 141 -11.28 -5.75 0.75
CA MET A 141 -11.06 -4.40 1.24
C MET A 141 -9.58 -4.19 1.48
N ASN A 142 -9.07 -3.04 1.03
CA ASN A 142 -7.71 -2.63 1.34
C ASN A 142 -7.69 -1.19 1.83
N GLY A 143 -6.68 -0.85 2.62
CA GLY A 143 -6.57 0.49 3.18
C GLY A 143 -5.16 0.82 3.60
N ARG A 144 -4.93 2.11 3.85
CA ARG A 144 -3.68 2.57 4.45
C ARG A 144 -3.86 3.88 5.18
N VAL A 145 -3.09 4.05 6.25
CA VAL A 145 -2.89 5.33 6.93
C VAL A 145 -1.39 5.60 7.02
N GLN A 146 -0.98 6.80 6.65
CA GLN A 146 0.39 7.29 6.76
C GLN A 146 0.36 8.56 7.59
N ALA A 147 0.78 8.47 8.85
CA ALA A 147 0.97 9.63 9.71
C ALA A 147 2.45 10.04 9.66
N GLY A 148 2.74 11.31 9.41
CA GLY A 148 4.10 11.79 9.25
C GLY A 148 4.37 13.08 9.99
N SER A 149 5.65 13.33 10.27
CA SER A 149 6.17 14.57 10.83
C SER A 149 7.34 15.09 10.01
N GLN A 150 7.57 16.39 10.14
CA GLN A 150 8.69 17.10 9.53
C GLN A 150 9.21 18.14 10.52
N TYR A 151 10.52 18.18 10.69
CA TYR A 151 11.22 19.21 11.45
C TYR A 151 12.36 19.77 10.60
N ASN A 152 12.28 21.06 10.25
CA ASN A 152 13.30 21.76 9.47
C ASN A 152 14.32 22.37 10.44
N PHE A 153 15.44 21.68 10.63
CA PHE A 153 16.48 22.08 11.59
C PHE A 153 17.53 23.03 11.00
N VAL A 154 17.58 23.14 9.67
CA VAL A 154 18.21 24.25 8.94
C VAL A 154 17.20 24.80 7.94
N ASN A 155 17.01 26.11 7.91
CA ASN A 155 15.94 26.77 7.16
C ASN A 155 16.35 28.19 6.73
N ASP A 156 17.58 28.31 6.24
CA ASP A 156 18.16 29.60 5.89
C ASP A 156 17.73 29.97 4.47
N VAL A 157 16.89 31.01 4.37
CA VAL A 157 16.28 31.48 3.13
C VAL A 157 16.44 32.99 3.01
N LEU A 158 16.24 33.53 1.80
CA LEU A 158 16.18 34.98 1.64
C LEU A 158 14.91 35.53 2.30
N PRO A 159 14.99 36.73 2.90
CA PRO A 159 13.83 37.36 3.53
C PRO A 159 12.71 37.58 2.50
N ALA A 160 11.47 37.44 2.94
CA ALA A 160 10.32 37.76 2.12
C ALA A 160 10.28 39.26 1.79
N THR A 161 9.82 39.61 0.60
CA THR A 161 9.70 41.00 0.14
C THR A 161 8.24 41.45 0.10
N GLY A 162 7.97 42.72 0.37
CA GLY A 162 6.62 43.29 0.27
C GLY A 162 5.66 42.72 1.31
N SER A 163 4.45 42.32 0.89
CA SER A 163 3.43 41.74 1.75
C SER A 163 3.42 40.20 1.77
N ASN A 164 4.49 39.56 1.28
CA ASN A 164 4.58 38.11 1.22
C ASN A 164 4.81 37.50 2.62
N LEU A 165 4.27 36.30 2.83
CA LEU A 165 4.62 35.48 3.99
C LEU A 165 6.10 35.06 3.94
N PRO A 166 6.71 34.70 5.09
CA PRO A 166 8.07 34.17 5.13
C PRO A 166 8.32 33.05 4.11
N ASN A 167 9.51 33.03 3.52
CA ASN A 167 9.93 32.01 2.55
C ASN A 167 10.37 30.70 3.22
N GLU A 168 10.14 30.53 4.51
CA GLU A 168 10.62 29.37 5.26
C GLU A 168 9.79 28.10 5.00
N LEU A 169 10.39 26.93 5.27
CA LEU A 169 9.67 25.67 5.36
C LEU A 169 9.07 25.50 6.75
N ASN A 170 7.79 25.13 6.83
CA ASN A 170 7.10 24.89 8.09
C ASN A 170 7.36 23.48 8.63
N SER A 171 7.55 23.37 9.94
CA SER A 171 7.60 22.09 10.65
C SER A 171 6.20 21.70 11.13
N GLY A 172 5.95 20.41 11.32
CA GLY A 172 4.66 19.95 11.84
C GLY A 172 4.42 18.46 11.68
N MET A 173 3.15 18.08 11.78
CA MET A 173 2.66 16.72 11.58
C MET A 173 1.44 16.72 10.66
N THR A 174 1.27 15.66 9.87
CA THR A 174 0.14 15.51 8.96
C THR A 174 -0.24 14.05 8.79
N ILE A 175 -1.48 13.81 8.33
CA ILE A 175 -1.83 12.53 7.72
C ILE A 175 -1.54 12.66 6.23
N ARG A 176 -0.43 12.04 5.81
CA ARG A 176 0.08 12.11 4.45
C ARG A 176 -0.82 11.39 3.45
N ARG A 177 -1.43 10.29 3.88
CA ARG A 177 -2.42 9.49 3.14
C ARG A 177 -3.37 8.81 4.12
N ALA A 178 -4.65 8.86 3.83
CA ALA A 178 -5.66 7.99 4.43
C ALA A 178 -6.49 7.44 3.28
N ARG A 179 -6.23 6.19 2.89
CA ARG A 179 -6.89 5.58 1.74
C ARG A 179 -7.73 4.39 2.15
N LEU A 180 -8.89 4.29 1.52
CA LEU A 180 -9.74 3.12 1.57
C LEU A 180 -10.06 2.72 0.14
N GLY A 181 -9.98 1.43 -0.13
CA GLY A 181 -10.30 0.88 -1.42
C GLY A 181 -10.92 -0.50 -1.31
N PHE A 182 -11.49 -0.92 -2.42
CA PHE A 182 -11.95 -2.27 -2.63
C PHE A 182 -11.55 -2.73 -4.02
N GLU A 183 -11.24 -4.00 -4.12
CA GLU A 183 -10.89 -4.65 -5.38
C GLU A 183 -11.42 -6.06 -5.41
N GLY A 184 -11.47 -6.65 -6.58
CA GLY A 184 -11.93 -8.02 -6.73
C GLY A 184 -12.09 -8.40 -8.18
N SER A 185 -12.74 -9.53 -8.40
CA SER A 185 -12.96 -10.08 -9.72
C SER A 185 -14.39 -10.57 -9.90
N PHE A 186 -14.94 -10.47 -11.11
CA PHE A 186 -16.19 -11.12 -11.50
C PHE A 186 -15.99 -11.96 -12.77
N TYR A 187 -16.60 -13.14 -12.79
CA TYR A 187 -16.48 -14.17 -13.84
C TYR A 187 -15.02 -14.53 -14.20
N LYS A 188 -14.08 -14.42 -13.25
CA LYS A 188 -12.65 -14.77 -13.35
C LYS A 188 -11.82 -13.99 -14.37
N ILE A 189 -12.45 -13.27 -15.30
CA ILE A 189 -11.79 -12.53 -16.37
C ILE A 189 -11.84 -11.03 -16.16
N TRP A 190 -12.73 -10.52 -15.30
CA TRP A 190 -12.83 -9.09 -15.01
C TRP A 190 -12.31 -8.80 -13.62
N ASP A 191 -11.32 -7.92 -13.51
CA ASP A 191 -10.90 -7.31 -12.24
C ASP A 191 -11.55 -5.92 -12.13
N TYR A 192 -11.89 -5.50 -10.93
CA TYR A 192 -12.28 -4.12 -10.64
C TYR A 192 -11.48 -3.59 -9.46
N LYS A 193 -11.25 -2.28 -9.43
CA LYS A 193 -10.64 -1.60 -8.30
C LYS A 193 -11.21 -0.19 -8.16
N PHE A 194 -11.50 0.17 -6.93
CA PHE A 194 -11.79 1.53 -6.50
C PHE A 194 -10.92 1.88 -5.28
N GLU A 195 -10.33 3.06 -5.27
CA GLU A 195 -9.56 3.58 -4.15
C GLU A 195 -9.77 5.09 -4.00
N PHE A 196 -10.15 5.50 -2.80
CA PHE A 196 -10.33 6.89 -2.41
C PHE A 196 -9.30 7.31 -1.36
N ASP A 197 -8.71 8.48 -1.52
CA ASP A 197 -7.77 9.12 -0.59
C ASP A 197 -8.42 10.34 0.07
N PHE A 198 -8.73 10.22 1.36
CA PHE A 198 -9.40 11.25 2.17
C PHE A 198 -8.51 12.45 2.49
N THR A 199 -7.20 12.35 2.24
CA THR A 199 -6.25 13.45 2.44
C THR A 199 -5.96 14.22 1.15
N ARG A 200 -6.48 13.70 0.03
CA ARG A 200 -6.34 14.29 -1.30
C ARG A 200 -7.59 15.11 -1.59
N GLY A 201 -7.43 16.31 -2.13
CA GLY A 201 -8.60 17.13 -2.39
C GLY A 201 -8.35 18.55 -2.83
N ASN A 202 -7.46 19.27 -2.14
CA ASN A 202 -7.27 20.73 -2.32
C ASN A 202 -8.61 21.48 -2.58
N GLY A 203 -9.69 21.12 -1.85
CA GLY A 203 -11.03 21.70 -2.02
C GLY A 203 -12.02 20.94 -2.91
N SER A 204 -11.64 19.81 -3.54
CA SER A 204 -12.53 18.97 -4.36
C SER A 204 -12.60 17.53 -3.85
N LEU A 205 -13.81 17.06 -3.54
CA LEU A 205 -14.07 15.67 -3.15
C LEU A 205 -13.66 14.69 -4.27
N ALA A 206 -13.84 15.09 -5.53
CA ALA A 206 -13.54 14.25 -6.68
C ALA A 206 -12.05 13.89 -6.79
N SER A 207 -11.17 14.79 -6.34
CA SER A 207 -9.71 14.58 -6.42
C SER A 207 -9.21 13.45 -5.53
N GLY A 208 -10.01 13.04 -4.53
CA GLY A 208 -9.73 11.88 -3.70
C GLY A 208 -9.73 10.56 -4.47
N VAL A 209 -10.38 10.48 -5.63
CA VAL A 209 -10.37 9.27 -6.46
C VAL A 209 -8.97 9.06 -7.05
N THR A 210 -8.40 7.88 -6.81
CA THR A 210 -7.07 7.51 -7.31
C THR A 210 -7.20 6.41 -8.37
N ASP A 211 -7.51 5.18 -7.94
CA ASP A 211 -7.91 4.08 -8.83
C ASP A 211 -9.44 3.99 -8.89
N ALA A 212 -9.99 3.88 -10.10
CA ALA A 212 -11.40 3.59 -10.34
C ALA A 212 -11.52 2.98 -11.74
N PHE A 213 -11.26 1.68 -11.87
CA PHE A 213 -11.20 1.01 -13.17
C PHE A 213 -11.79 -0.40 -13.16
N VAL A 214 -12.13 -0.87 -14.36
CA VAL A 214 -12.39 -2.27 -14.68
C VAL A 214 -11.31 -2.76 -15.63
N ARG A 215 -10.84 -4.00 -15.46
CA ARG A 215 -9.79 -4.63 -16.25
C ARG A 215 -10.25 -5.98 -16.75
N MET A 216 -10.13 -6.22 -18.04
CA MET A 216 -10.31 -7.53 -18.66
C MET A 216 -8.96 -8.26 -18.79
N ASN A 217 -8.87 -9.44 -18.20
CA ASN A 217 -7.77 -10.38 -18.34
C ASN A 217 -7.98 -11.24 -19.58
N VAL A 218 -7.59 -10.71 -20.75
CA VAL A 218 -7.72 -11.39 -22.04
C VAL A 218 -6.94 -12.71 -22.05
N THR A 219 -5.75 -12.70 -21.46
CA THR A 219 -4.96 -13.90 -21.12
C THR A 219 -4.32 -13.69 -19.75
N LYS A 220 -3.60 -14.70 -19.22
CA LYS A 220 -2.85 -14.50 -17.96
C LYS A 220 -1.83 -13.35 -18.04
N PRO A 221 -1.04 -13.19 -19.13
CA PRO A 221 -0.10 -12.07 -19.24
C PRO A 221 -0.72 -10.77 -19.75
N PHE A 222 -1.74 -10.84 -20.61
CA PHE A 222 -2.29 -9.67 -21.31
C PHE A 222 -3.62 -9.22 -20.73
N SER A 223 -3.72 -7.93 -20.40
CA SER A 223 -4.94 -7.31 -19.89
C SER A 223 -5.18 -5.93 -20.46
N VAL A 224 -6.46 -5.56 -20.56
CA VAL A 224 -6.92 -4.24 -20.98
C VAL A 224 -7.75 -3.63 -19.85
N LYS A 225 -7.55 -2.35 -19.52
CA LYS A 225 -8.28 -1.65 -18.47
C LYS A 225 -8.89 -0.35 -18.98
N ILE A 226 -10.03 0.01 -18.43
CA ILE A 226 -10.74 1.27 -18.69
C ILE A 226 -11.14 1.92 -17.36
N GLY A 227 -10.99 3.23 -17.26
CA GLY A 227 -11.31 4.02 -16.06
C GLY A 227 -10.14 4.90 -15.60
N SER A 228 -10.12 5.27 -14.33
CA SER A 228 -9.03 6.02 -13.69
C SER A 228 -7.95 5.08 -13.17
N PHE A 229 -6.71 5.24 -13.63
CA PHE A 229 -5.57 4.45 -13.19
C PHE A 229 -4.25 5.19 -13.46
N LYS A 230 -3.17 4.73 -12.82
CA LYS A 230 -1.83 5.28 -13.07
C LYS A 230 -1.35 5.09 -14.51
N GLU A 231 -0.83 6.15 -15.10
CA GLU A 231 -0.09 6.08 -16.36
C GLU A 231 1.11 5.10 -16.28
N PRO A 232 1.39 4.31 -17.33
CA PRO A 232 2.56 3.45 -17.40
C PRO A 232 3.83 4.27 -17.67
N PHE A 233 4.39 4.89 -16.63
CA PHE A 233 5.59 5.72 -16.72
C PHE A 233 6.35 5.74 -15.38
N SER A 234 7.69 5.73 -15.44
CA SER A 234 8.60 5.75 -14.28
C SER A 234 8.53 4.51 -13.37
N LEU A 235 9.68 4.06 -12.90
CA LEU A 235 9.80 2.92 -11.98
C LEU A 235 9.27 3.26 -10.58
N GLU A 236 9.69 4.41 -10.03
CA GLU A 236 9.28 4.86 -8.70
C GLU A 236 7.81 5.27 -8.64
N GLU A 237 7.25 5.80 -9.74
CA GLU A 237 5.81 6.06 -9.79
C GLU A 237 4.98 4.78 -9.98
N ALA A 238 5.45 3.84 -10.81
CA ALA A 238 4.79 2.53 -10.96
C ALA A 238 4.76 1.72 -9.64
N ALA A 239 5.72 1.96 -8.74
CA ALA A 239 5.69 1.43 -7.38
C ALA A 239 4.51 2.00 -6.57
N SER A 240 3.90 1.14 -5.77
CA SER A 240 2.91 1.60 -4.79
C SER A 240 3.58 2.50 -3.76
N ASN A 241 2.91 3.58 -3.37
CA ASN A 241 3.39 4.47 -2.31
C ASN A 241 3.59 3.76 -0.95
N ARG A 242 3.06 2.54 -0.78
CA ARG A 242 3.31 1.68 0.40
C ARG A 242 4.76 1.19 0.47
N TYR A 243 5.44 1.09 -0.67
CA TYR A 243 6.68 0.33 -0.82
C TYR A 243 7.87 1.18 -1.28
N LEU A 244 7.71 2.51 -1.28
CA LEU A 244 8.81 3.44 -1.52
C LEU A 244 9.89 3.29 -0.44
N THR A 245 11.16 3.44 -0.81
CA THR A 245 12.28 3.40 0.15
C THR A 245 12.27 4.65 1.03
N PHE A 246 12.13 5.84 0.44
CA PHE A 246 12.04 7.11 1.14
C PHE A 246 10.58 7.52 1.39
N ILE A 247 10.35 8.50 2.27
CA ILE A 247 9.01 9.00 2.63
C ILE A 247 8.35 9.67 1.42
N GLU A 248 9.08 10.57 0.74
CA GLU A 248 8.66 11.18 -0.52
C GLU A 248 9.46 10.59 -1.69
N ARG A 249 8.83 10.60 -2.87
CA ARG A 249 9.50 10.30 -4.13
C ARG A 249 10.60 11.32 -4.45
N HIS A 250 11.42 10.99 -5.43
CA HIS A 250 12.49 11.86 -5.89
C HIS A 250 11.94 13.06 -6.66
N MET A 251 12.69 14.16 -6.68
CA MET A 251 12.20 15.46 -7.17
C MET A 251 11.74 15.40 -8.62
N SER A 252 12.48 14.70 -9.48
CA SER A 252 12.15 14.55 -10.90
C SER A 252 10.86 13.77 -11.11
N VAL A 253 10.65 12.69 -10.35
CA VAL A 253 9.42 11.88 -10.41
C VAL A 253 8.23 12.66 -9.88
N ASN A 254 8.39 13.38 -8.77
CA ASN A 254 7.36 14.28 -8.25
C ASN A 254 6.98 15.34 -9.29
N SER A 255 7.98 16.02 -9.87
CA SER A 255 7.74 17.15 -10.78
C SER A 255 7.12 16.71 -12.10
N PHE A 256 7.63 15.64 -12.72
CA PHE A 256 7.25 15.25 -14.07
C PHE A 256 6.13 14.20 -14.13
N VAL A 257 5.79 13.54 -13.02
CA VAL A 257 4.85 12.39 -13.01
C VAL A 257 3.76 12.56 -11.94
N ASP A 258 4.10 12.72 -10.66
CA ASP A 258 3.09 12.83 -9.58
C ASP A 258 2.32 14.16 -9.65
N ASN A 259 3.03 15.29 -9.81
CA ASN A 259 2.42 16.63 -9.81
C ASN A 259 1.46 16.84 -10.99
N PRO A 260 1.76 16.44 -12.24
CA PRO A 260 0.78 16.42 -13.35
C PRO A 260 -0.40 15.46 -13.13
N ASN A 261 -0.39 14.71 -12.03
CA ASN A 261 -1.30 13.63 -11.66
C ASN A 261 -1.11 12.37 -12.50
N THR A 262 -0.44 11.38 -11.92
CA THR A 262 -0.29 10.05 -12.53
C THR A 262 -1.64 9.32 -12.74
N TYR A 263 -2.66 9.60 -11.92
CA TYR A 263 -3.96 8.93 -11.96
C TYR A 263 -4.87 9.60 -12.98
N LYS A 264 -5.00 9.02 -14.16
CA LYS A 264 -5.70 9.60 -15.30
C LYS A 264 -6.81 8.68 -15.82
N THR A 265 -7.81 9.26 -16.48
CA THR A 265 -8.98 8.53 -16.98
C THR A 265 -8.76 8.09 -18.42
N GLY A 266 -8.93 6.81 -18.76
CA GLY A 266 -8.80 6.37 -20.15
C GLY A 266 -8.83 4.88 -20.35
N ILE A 267 -8.14 4.42 -21.40
CA ILE A 267 -7.95 3.00 -21.73
C ILE A 267 -6.47 2.67 -21.73
N GLY A 268 -6.11 1.48 -21.25
CA GLY A 268 -4.72 1.02 -21.27
C GLY A 268 -4.61 -0.48 -21.42
N ALA A 269 -3.50 -0.91 -21.98
CA ALA A 269 -3.14 -2.30 -22.14
C ALA A 269 -1.86 -2.61 -21.37
N ASN A 270 -1.78 -3.81 -20.80
CA ASN A 270 -0.62 -4.27 -20.04
C ASN A 270 -0.32 -5.72 -20.43
N TYR A 271 0.93 -5.99 -20.75
CA TYR A 271 1.47 -7.33 -20.89
C TYR A 271 2.54 -7.54 -19.82
N ALA A 272 2.44 -8.57 -19.01
CA ALA A 272 3.40 -8.82 -17.96
C ALA A 272 3.70 -10.32 -17.77
N VAL A 273 4.98 -10.65 -17.82
CA VAL A 273 5.56 -11.94 -17.48
C VAL A 273 6.78 -11.70 -16.59
N PRO A 274 7.29 -12.69 -15.83
CA PRO A 274 8.38 -12.46 -14.89
C PRO A 274 9.59 -11.70 -15.46
N ARG A 275 9.96 -11.91 -16.73
CA ARG A 275 11.10 -11.20 -17.34
C ARG A 275 10.78 -9.85 -17.99
N PHE A 276 9.53 -9.60 -18.39
CA PHE A 276 9.19 -8.44 -19.22
C PHE A 276 7.82 -7.88 -18.86
N GLN A 277 7.73 -6.56 -18.80
CA GLN A 277 6.50 -5.83 -18.59
C GLN A 277 6.39 -4.71 -19.63
N PHE A 278 5.25 -4.64 -20.30
CA PHE A 278 4.88 -3.58 -21.22
C PHE A 278 3.55 -2.97 -20.78
N GLY A 279 3.47 -1.65 -20.79
CA GLY A 279 2.25 -0.90 -20.56
C GLY A 279 2.13 0.22 -21.57
N VAL A 280 0.92 0.42 -22.09
CA VAL A 280 0.56 1.57 -22.92
C VAL A 280 -0.82 2.06 -22.50
N ALA A 281 -1.04 3.37 -22.55
CA ALA A 281 -2.32 3.96 -22.25
C ALA A 281 -2.60 5.16 -23.15
N PHE A 282 -3.89 5.31 -23.48
CA PHE A 282 -4.45 6.54 -24.01
C PHE A 282 -5.41 7.09 -22.95
N GLN A 283 -5.05 8.23 -22.37
CA GLN A 283 -5.71 8.79 -21.19
C GLN A 283 -5.99 10.27 -21.38
N THR A 284 -6.92 10.79 -20.59
CA THR A 284 -7.24 12.21 -20.49
C THR A 284 -6.89 12.69 -19.09
N GLU A 285 -7.50 13.77 -18.65
CA GLU A 285 -7.26 14.38 -17.36
C GLU A 285 -7.69 13.50 -16.15
N PRO A 286 -7.14 13.78 -14.96
CA PRO A 286 -7.57 13.15 -13.73
C PRO A 286 -9.02 13.47 -13.34
N VAL A 287 -9.59 12.61 -12.50
CA VAL A 287 -10.83 12.90 -11.77
C VAL A 287 -10.52 13.96 -10.70
N GLY A 288 -11.18 15.11 -10.77
CA GLY A 288 -10.97 16.23 -9.85
C GLY A 288 -9.71 17.07 -10.15
N ALA A 289 -9.65 18.28 -9.58
CA ALA A 289 -8.48 19.14 -9.65
C ALA A 289 -7.42 18.70 -8.62
N TRP A 290 -6.21 18.38 -9.07
CA TRP A 290 -5.15 17.87 -8.19
C TRP A 290 -4.12 18.93 -7.82
N SER A 291 -3.56 19.60 -8.81
CA SER A 291 -2.47 20.55 -8.62
C SER A 291 -2.37 21.53 -9.79
N ALA A 292 -1.57 22.58 -9.60
CA ALA A 292 -1.20 23.55 -10.63
C ALA A 292 -0.41 22.97 -11.82
N ALA A 293 0.03 21.71 -11.73
CA ALA A 293 0.72 20.99 -12.80
C ALA A 293 -0.24 20.14 -13.66
N SER A 294 -1.52 20.05 -13.29
CA SER A 294 -2.54 19.43 -14.14
C SER A 294 -3.11 20.44 -15.15
N THR A 295 -3.68 19.96 -16.26
CA THR A 295 -4.30 20.86 -17.27
C THR A 295 -5.76 21.20 -16.92
N SER A 296 -6.17 20.94 -15.68
CA SER A 296 -7.53 21.22 -15.24
C SER A 296 -7.81 22.73 -15.19
N VAL A 297 -8.90 23.13 -15.86
CA VAL A 297 -9.28 24.55 -16.01
C VAL A 297 -10.23 25.04 -14.92
N ASN A 298 -10.70 24.15 -14.04
CA ASN A 298 -11.58 24.49 -12.92
C ASN A 298 -11.33 23.60 -11.68
N ALA A 299 -11.83 24.03 -10.52
CA ALA A 299 -11.64 23.33 -9.24
C ALA A 299 -12.37 21.98 -9.15
N ALA A 300 -13.40 21.73 -9.96
CA ALA A 300 -14.16 20.48 -9.96
C ALA A 300 -13.46 19.34 -10.72
N GLY A 301 -12.38 19.64 -11.46
CA GLY A 301 -11.77 18.71 -12.39
C GLY A 301 -12.51 18.68 -13.74
N ASN A 302 -11.81 18.23 -14.78
CA ASN A 302 -12.30 18.37 -16.16
C ASN A 302 -13.36 17.34 -16.59
N ASN A 303 -13.69 16.35 -15.75
CA ASN A 303 -14.60 15.24 -16.06
C ASN A 303 -16.11 15.59 -16.01
N SER A 304 -16.49 16.83 -15.68
CA SER A 304 -17.87 17.30 -15.74
C SER A 304 -17.90 18.73 -16.29
N ARG A 305 -18.61 18.96 -17.40
CA ARG A 305 -18.62 20.26 -18.09
C ARG A 305 -20.03 20.79 -18.31
N ASN A 306 -20.25 22.01 -17.83
CA ASN A 306 -20.69 23.14 -18.66
C ASN A 306 -19.82 24.36 -18.27
N ASN A 307 -19.92 25.48 -19.00
CA ASN A 307 -19.17 26.76 -18.85
C ASN A 307 -17.95 26.97 -19.78
N GLY A 308 -18.03 26.53 -21.05
CA GLY A 308 -17.09 26.98 -22.09
C GLY A 308 -15.65 26.46 -21.97
N SER A 309 -15.45 25.34 -21.27
CA SER A 309 -14.11 24.83 -20.92
C SER A 309 -13.33 24.11 -22.03
N GLY A 310 -13.90 23.91 -23.24
CA GLY A 310 -13.27 23.39 -24.48
C GLY A 310 -12.54 22.04 -24.34
N ASP A 311 -12.42 21.11 -25.30
CA ASP A 311 -11.95 19.70 -25.11
C ASP A 311 -10.87 19.38 -24.06
N THR A 312 -10.95 18.25 -23.36
CA THR A 312 -9.93 17.87 -22.38
C THR A 312 -8.59 17.60 -23.05
N GLY A 313 -7.49 17.94 -22.38
CA GLY A 313 -6.18 17.39 -22.73
C GLY A 313 -6.22 15.86 -22.82
N TRP A 314 -5.33 15.30 -23.62
CA TRP A 314 -5.19 13.86 -23.82
C TRP A 314 -3.71 13.49 -23.86
N GLU A 315 -3.44 12.24 -23.58
CA GLU A 315 -2.12 11.67 -23.53
C GLU A 315 -2.08 10.30 -24.20
N GLY A 316 -1.02 10.07 -24.98
CA GLY A 316 -0.55 8.73 -25.33
C GLY A 316 0.79 8.46 -24.64
N ILE A 317 0.86 7.41 -23.82
CA ILE A 317 2.03 7.13 -22.99
C ILE A 317 2.29 5.63 -22.87
N GLY A 318 3.56 5.25 -22.77
CA GLY A 318 3.95 3.86 -22.60
C GLY A 318 5.27 3.68 -21.87
N ARG A 319 5.44 2.47 -21.35
CA ARG A 319 6.64 1.99 -20.67
C ARG A 319 6.90 0.53 -21.04
N ILE A 320 8.15 0.25 -21.37
CA ILE A 320 8.68 -1.10 -21.53
C ILE A 320 9.75 -1.28 -20.46
N SER A 321 9.67 -2.37 -19.72
CA SER A 321 10.67 -2.74 -18.74
C SER A 321 10.90 -4.25 -18.72
N GLY A 322 12.04 -4.66 -18.20
CA GLY A 322 12.37 -6.07 -18.08
C GLY A 322 13.56 -6.33 -17.18
N ARG A 323 13.79 -7.60 -16.90
CA ARG A 323 14.87 -8.09 -16.04
C ARG A 323 15.87 -8.91 -16.88
N PRO A 324 16.73 -8.26 -17.71
CA PRO A 324 17.64 -8.95 -18.63
C PRO A 324 18.62 -9.89 -17.93
N TRP A 325 19.04 -9.55 -16.70
CA TRP A 325 19.73 -10.46 -15.80
C TRP A 325 18.82 -10.77 -14.61
N MET A 326 18.64 -12.06 -14.33
CA MET A 326 17.84 -12.56 -13.21
C MET A 326 18.28 -13.99 -12.90
N GLU A 327 18.80 -14.21 -11.69
CA GLU A 327 19.03 -15.56 -11.14
C GLU A 327 17.75 -16.07 -10.45
N ASP A 328 17.14 -15.20 -9.64
CA ASP A 328 15.91 -15.46 -8.89
C ASP A 328 15.20 -14.13 -8.55
N GLU A 329 14.11 -14.16 -7.78
CA GLU A 329 13.34 -12.98 -7.39
C GLU A 329 14.08 -12.01 -6.44
N THR A 330 15.24 -12.40 -5.91
CA THR A 330 16.10 -11.61 -5.03
C THR A 330 17.39 -11.15 -5.69
N LYS A 331 17.67 -11.58 -6.93
CA LYS A 331 18.87 -11.24 -7.69
C LYS A 331 18.52 -10.96 -9.13
N PHE A 332 18.36 -9.68 -9.46
CA PHE A 332 18.00 -9.25 -10.80
C PHE A 332 18.47 -7.83 -11.11
N LEU A 333 18.62 -7.55 -12.39
CA LEU A 333 18.80 -6.22 -12.94
C LEU A 333 17.56 -5.91 -13.74
N HIS A 334 16.78 -4.92 -13.30
CA HIS A 334 15.69 -4.32 -14.03
C HIS A 334 16.21 -3.14 -14.85
N VAL A 335 15.75 -3.03 -16.09
CA VAL A 335 15.94 -1.87 -16.97
C VAL A 335 14.63 -1.52 -17.62
N GLY A 336 14.43 -0.23 -17.90
CA GLY A 336 13.22 0.21 -18.58
C GLY A 336 13.37 1.57 -19.26
N VAL A 337 12.44 1.83 -20.16
CA VAL A 337 12.28 3.10 -20.83
C VAL A 337 10.80 3.47 -20.88
N SER A 338 10.51 4.75 -20.75
CA SER A 338 9.15 5.30 -20.83
C SER A 338 9.13 6.50 -21.76
N ALA A 339 8.04 6.67 -22.50
CA ALA A 339 7.83 7.83 -23.35
C ALA A 339 6.33 8.16 -23.44
N GLY A 340 6.00 9.45 -23.55
CA GLY A 340 4.63 9.87 -23.75
C GLY A 340 4.51 11.30 -24.27
N HIS A 341 3.37 11.58 -24.89
CA HIS A 341 2.98 12.89 -25.39
C HIS A 341 1.67 13.29 -24.72
N THR A 342 1.64 14.47 -24.11
CA THR A 342 0.42 15.05 -23.54
C THR A 342 0.06 16.35 -24.24
N ALA A 343 -1.13 16.40 -24.84
CA ALA A 343 -1.74 17.61 -25.34
C ALA A 343 -2.35 18.42 -24.19
N VAL A 344 -2.09 19.72 -24.18
CA VAL A 344 -2.53 20.65 -23.15
C VAL A 344 -3.56 21.59 -23.74
N ASN A 345 -4.68 21.78 -23.04
CA ASN A 345 -5.67 22.77 -23.44
C ASN A 345 -5.47 24.09 -22.67
N THR A 346 -4.88 25.08 -23.34
CA THR A 346 -4.86 26.46 -22.85
C THR A 346 -6.10 27.23 -23.28
N GLN A 347 -6.81 27.81 -22.31
CA GLN A 347 -8.04 28.56 -22.54
C GLN A 347 -7.85 30.07 -22.39
N TYR A 348 -8.10 30.79 -23.48
CA TYR A 348 -8.25 32.24 -23.46
C TYR A 348 -9.72 32.61 -23.31
N GLN A 349 -9.99 33.76 -22.69
CA GLN A 349 -11.30 34.39 -22.73
C GLN A 349 -11.66 34.83 -24.15
N ALA A 350 -12.94 35.09 -24.42
CA ALA A 350 -13.44 35.48 -25.74
C ALA A 350 -12.78 36.78 -26.28
N ASN A 351 -12.39 37.69 -25.39
CA ASN A 351 -11.66 38.92 -25.70
C ASN A 351 -10.14 38.71 -25.92
N GLY A 352 -9.65 37.47 -25.88
CA GLY A 352 -8.23 37.12 -26.05
C GLY A 352 -7.36 37.30 -24.80
N THR A 353 -7.93 37.64 -23.64
CA THR A 353 -7.16 37.71 -22.40
C THR A 353 -7.00 36.34 -21.74
N ILE A 354 -5.91 36.16 -21.00
CA ILE A 354 -5.69 34.98 -20.17
C ILE A 354 -5.73 35.41 -18.70
N ASN A 355 -6.57 34.76 -17.89
CA ASN A 355 -6.78 35.14 -16.47
C ASN A 355 -5.69 34.58 -15.54
N VAL A 356 -4.47 34.42 -16.03
CA VAL A 356 -3.33 33.94 -15.27
C VAL A 356 -2.06 34.66 -15.71
N GLY A 357 -1.30 35.14 -14.72
CA GLY A 357 -0.01 35.80 -14.93
C GLY A 357 1.18 34.86 -14.74
N PRO A 358 2.42 35.28 -15.08
CA PRO A 358 3.63 34.45 -14.96
C PRO A 358 3.90 33.97 -13.53
N ASN A 359 3.46 34.72 -12.53
CA ASN A 359 3.70 34.43 -11.11
C ASN A 359 2.61 33.52 -10.50
N GLN A 360 1.58 33.16 -11.28
CA GLN A 360 0.53 32.26 -10.81
C GLN A 360 0.87 30.79 -11.09
N THR A 361 0.45 29.91 -10.16
CA THR A 361 0.67 28.47 -10.24
C THR A 361 -0.51 27.81 -10.96
N GLY A 362 -0.38 27.55 -12.26
CA GLY A 362 -1.41 26.89 -13.07
C GLY A 362 -2.79 27.58 -13.05
N GLY A 363 -3.80 26.94 -13.63
CA GLY A 363 -5.18 27.45 -13.68
C GLY A 363 -5.51 28.28 -14.93
N GLY A 364 -6.80 28.46 -15.25
CA GLY A 364 -7.26 29.19 -16.44
C GLY A 364 -6.81 28.58 -17.78
N GLY A 365 -6.51 27.28 -17.82
CA GLY A 365 -5.91 26.58 -18.96
C GLY A 365 -4.38 26.61 -19.01
N GLY A 366 -3.70 27.28 -18.08
CA GLY A 366 -2.25 27.20 -17.94
C GLY A 366 -1.81 26.10 -16.96
N MET A 367 -0.57 25.62 -17.10
CA MET A 367 0.05 24.63 -16.20
C MET A 367 1.48 25.03 -15.83
N ALA A 368 2.05 24.43 -14.78
CA ALA A 368 3.41 24.67 -14.32
C ALA A 368 4.09 23.38 -13.87
N PHE A 369 5.42 23.32 -13.91
CA PHE A 369 6.21 22.27 -13.24
C PHE A 369 6.84 22.83 -11.98
N PHE A 370 6.83 22.05 -10.90
CA PHE A 370 7.37 22.46 -9.62
C PHE A 370 7.86 21.28 -8.80
N ALA A 371 8.67 21.56 -7.79
CA ALA A 371 9.21 20.56 -6.86
C ALA A 371 9.47 21.16 -5.47
N PHE A 372 9.56 20.27 -4.50
CA PHE A 372 9.89 20.52 -3.09
C PHE A 372 11.01 19.56 -2.66
N PRO A 373 11.82 19.89 -1.64
CA PRO A 373 13.06 19.17 -1.29
C PRO A 373 12.81 17.90 -0.47
N GLY A 374 11.94 17.00 -0.97
CA GLY A 374 11.63 15.72 -0.32
C GLY A 374 10.83 15.84 0.98
N THR A 375 10.14 16.97 1.18
CA THR A 375 9.31 17.28 2.33
C THR A 375 7.84 16.86 2.16
N ASN A 376 7.17 16.47 3.25
CA ASN A 376 5.81 15.90 3.19
C ASN A 376 4.74 16.65 4.01
N VAL A 377 5.14 17.47 4.99
CA VAL A 377 4.23 18.36 5.75
C VAL A 377 4.13 19.70 5.05
N ASP A 378 5.29 20.33 4.78
CA ASP A 378 5.35 21.54 3.97
C ASP A 378 5.80 21.18 2.55
N ARG A 379 4.88 21.28 1.59
CA ARG A 379 5.11 21.03 0.16
C ARG A 379 5.30 22.33 -0.63
N THR A 380 5.94 23.30 -0.02
CA THR A 380 6.32 24.55 -0.67
C THR A 380 7.10 24.29 -1.95
N ASN A 381 6.62 24.88 -3.06
CA ASN A 381 7.26 24.82 -4.37
C ASN A 381 8.56 25.64 -4.39
N VAL A 382 9.64 25.04 -3.87
CA VAL A 382 10.99 25.62 -3.88
C VAL A 382 11.48 25.83 -5.31
N LEU A 383 11.18 24.90 -6.22
CA LEU A 383 11.33 25.09 -7.66
C LEU A 383 9.95 25.23 -8.30
N ASN A 384 9.79 26.18 -9.24
CA ASN A 384 8.52 26.39 -9.92
C ASN A 384 8.70 27.21 -11.21
N THR A 385 8.28 26.67 -12.34
CA THR A 385 8.37 27.35 -13.65
C THR A 385 7.52 28.61 -13.76
N GLY A 386 6.53 28.78 -12.88
CA GLY A 386 5.42 29.67 -13.15
C GLY A 386 4.52 29.11 -14.25
N ASN A 387 3.48 29.87 -14.58
CA ASN A 387 2.56 29.46 -15.63
C ASN A 387 3.28 29.41 -16.98
N LEU A 388 3.16 28.28 -17.69
CA LEU A 388 3.69 28.08 -19.03
C LEU A 388 2.81 28.68 -20.13
N SER A 389 1.65 29.24 -19.79
CA SER A 389 0.85 30.08 -20.68
C SER A 389 0.71 31.47 -20.07
N VAL A 390 1.24 32.49 -20.74
CA VAL A 390 1.29 33.88 -20.26
C VAL A 390 1.05 34.88 -21.39
N GLY A 391 0.43 36.02 -21.05
CA GLY A 391 0.17 37.11 -21.98
C GLY A 391 -1.06 36.89 -22.86
N ASN A 392 -1.70 37.99 -23.27
CA ASN A 392 -2.88 37.96 -24.11
C ASN A 392 -2.59 37.32 -25.48
N LYS A 393 -3.60 36.69 -26.08
CA LYS A 393 -3.48 35.98 -27.35
C LYS A 393 -2.91 36.90 -28.43
N GLY A 394 -1.76 36.53 -28.99
CA GLY A 394 -1.09 37.27 -30.07
C GLY A 394 -0.33 38.52 -29.62
N ALA A 395 -0.29 38.83 -28.32
CA ALA A 395 0.51 39.94 -27.82
C ALA A 395 2.02 39.63 -27.93
N PRO A 396 2.89 40.62 -28.21
CA PRO A 396 4.33 40.43 -28.17
C PRO A 396 4.78 39.85 -26.82
N GLY A 397 5.62 38.81 -26.87
CA GLY A 397 6.10 38.10 -25.68
C GLY A 397 5.09 37.16 -25.03
N SER A 398 3.89 36.96 -25.61
CA SER A 398 2.96 35.92 -25.14
C SER A 398 3.55 34.53 -25.39
N ARG A 399 3.37 33.63 -24.43
CA ARG A 399 3.74 32.21 -24.55
C ARG A 399 2.53 31.36 -24.27
N ARG A 400 2.41 30.22 -24.95
CA ARG A 400 1.33 29.27 -24.77
C ARG A 400 1.86 27.86 -24.91
N ILE A 401 1.68 27.04 -23.89
CA ILE A 401 1.96 25.61 -23.99
C ILE A 401 0.81 24.91 -24.74
N ASP A 402 1.18 24.10 -25.72
CA ASP A 402 0.25 23.28 -26.52
C ASP A 402 0.39 21.79 -26.19
N SER A 403 1.60 21.35 -25.85
CA SER A 403 1.87 19.99 -25.40
C SER A 403 3.19 19.88 -24.64
N TYR A 404 3.42 18.73 -24.02
CA TYR A 404 4.72 18.33 -23.51
C TYR A 404 5.00 16.85 -23.77
N ASP A 405 6.26 16.54 -24.06
CA ASP A 405 6.73 15.16 -24.27
C ASP A 405 7.59 14.72 -23.10
N ARG A 406 7.33 13.54 -22.55
CA ARG A 406 8.08 12.98 -21.43
C ARG A 406 8.87 11.77 -21.89
N PHE A 407 10.12 11.68 -21.43
CA PHE A 407 11.02 10.57 -21.66
C PHE A 407 11.64 10.13 -20.33
N GLY A 408 11.76 8.82 -20.14
CA GLY A 408 12.37 8.24 -18.96
C GLY A 408 13.25 7.05 -19.30
N ALA A 409 14.39 6.95 -18.62
CA ALA A 409 15.25 5.76 -18.60
C ALA A 409 15.47 5.36 -17.13
N GLU A 410 15.32 4.08 -16.84
CA GLU A 410 15.28 3.56 -15.47
C GLU A 410 16.14 2.29 -15.34
N GLY A 411 16.79 2.14 -14.18
CA GLY A 411 17.60 0.98 -13.83
C GLY A 411 17.44 0.63 -12.36
N TRP A 412 17.37 -0.66 -12.06
CA TRP A 412 17.26 -1.16 -10.71
C TRP A 412 17.90 -2.53 -10.53
N LEU A 413 19.04 -2.56 -9.83
CA LEU A 413 19.74 -3.77 -9.45
C LEU A 413 19.31 -4.19 -8.05
N VAL A 414 18.95 -5.45 -7.88
CA VAL A 414 18.77 -6.10 -6.58
C VAL A 414 19.70 -7.31 -6.53
N HIS A 415 20.48 -7.42 -5.47
CA HIS A 415 21.36 -8.56 -5.21
C HIS A 415 21.28 -8.94 -3.73
N GLY A 416 20.27 -9.74 -3.38
CA GLY A 416 19.96 -10.08 -2.01
C GLY A 416 19.61 -8.82 -1.19
N PRO A 417 20.29 -8.55 -0.06
CA PRO A 417 20.01 -7.37 0.76
C PRO A 417 20.43 -6.05 0.14
N PHE A 418 21.32 -6.07 -0.85
CA PHE A 418 21.79 -4.87 -1.53
C PHE A 418 20.90 -4.51 -2.72
N SER A 419 20.61 -3.22 -2.89
CA SER A 419 19.85 -2.71 -4.04
C SER A 419 20.34 -1.33 -4.46
N VAL A 420 20.36 -1.06 -5.77
CA VAL A 420 20.67 0.24 -6.38
C VAL A 420 19.61 0.57 -7.41
N GLN A 421 19.01 1.75 -7.31
CA GLN A 421 17.96 2.20 -8.23
C GLN A 421 18.25 3.62 -8.70
N GLY A 422 17.93 3.93 -9.95
CA GLY A 422 17.98 5.29 -10.47
C GLY A 422 17.13 5.48 -11.72
N GLU A 423 16.75 6.73 -11.94
CA GLU A 423 16.00 7.14 -13.13
C GLU A 423 16.50 8.49 -13.64
N TYR A 424 16.54 8.64 -14.95
CA TYR A 424 16.71 9.91 -15.65
C TYR A 424 15.41 10.25 -16.39
N LEU A 425 14.91 11.46 -16.20
CA LEU A 425 13.68 11.96 -16.78
C LEU A 425 13.93 13.28 -17.52
N ARG A 426 13.27 13.43 -18.67
CA ARG A 426 13.25 14.66 -19.47
C ARG A 426 11.83 15.00 -19.89
N THR A 427 11.48 16.28 -19.81
CA THR A 427 10.20 16.82 -20.29
C THR A 427 10.46 17.93 -21.31
N ASN A 428 10.07 17.76 -22.56
CA ASN A 428 10.14 18.80 -23.59
C ASN A 428 8.86 19.63 -23.57
N ILE A 429 8.96 20.94 -23.71
CA ILE A 429 7.84 21.88 -23.71
C ILE A 429 7.62 22.37 -25.13
N ASN A 430 6.39 22.22 -25.64
CA ASN A 430 6.03 22.54 -27.01
C ASN A 430 4.90 23.57 -27.03
N GLY A 431 5.02 24.58 -27.88
CA GLY A 431 3.94 25.54 -28.12
C GLY A 431 4.45 26.89 -28.63
N GLN A 432 3.59 27.90 -28.57
CA GLN A 432 3.93 29.25 -29.00
C GLN A 432 4.91 29.92 -28.04
N GLY A 433 5.99 30.48 -28.57
CA GLY A 433 7.00 31.18 -27.77
C GLY A 433 7.93 30.24 -27.03
N TYR A 434 7.95 28.96 -27.43
CA TYR A 434 8.90 27.93 -27.04
C TYR A 434 9.69 27.48 -28.27
N ASP A 435 11.01 27.34 -28.12
CA ASP A 435 11.97 26.93 -29.14
C ASP A 435 12.95 25.89 -28.54
N GLY A 436 12.43 24.69 -28.28
CA GLY A 436 13.23 23.56 -27.79
C GLY A 436 13.47 23.53 -26.28
N GLU A 437 12.72 24.30 -25.49
CA GLU A 437 12.78 24.22 -24.03
C GLU A 437 12.49 22.81 -23.51
N HIS A 438 13.26 22.42 -22.52
CA HIS A 438 13.13 21.13 -21.87
C HIS A 438 13.65 21.18 -20.44
N PHE A 439 13.08 20.34 -19.60
CA PHE A 439 13.49 20.14 -18.21
C PHE A 439 14.14 18.77 -18.06
N THR A 440 15.10 18.67 -17.15
CA THR A 440 15.79 17.41 -16.87
C THR A 440 15.89 17.19 -15.38
N GLY A 441 15.81 15.93 -14.96
CA GLY A 441 16.02 15.56 -13.59
C GLY A 441 16.33 14.09 -13.48
N TYR A 442 17.14 13.73 -12.49
CA TYR A 442 17.52 12.36 -12.25
C TYR A 442 17.70 12.11 -10.78
N TYR A 443 17.64 10.85 -10.40
CA TYR A 443 17.98 10.41 -9.07
C TYR A 443 18.70 9.08 -9.11
N GLY A 444 19.42 8.81 -8.02
CA GLY A 444 19.99 7.50 -7.75
C GLY A 444 20.04 7.27 -6.26
N PHE A 445 19.74 6.05 -5.83
CA PHE A 445 19.90 5.65 -4.44
C PHE A 445 20.38 4.22 -4.30
N VAL A 446 21.07 3.98 -3.19
CA VAL A 446 21.47 2.66 -2.72
C VAL A 446 20.71 2.32 -1.45
N SER A 447 20.43 1.05 -1.24
CA SER A 447 19.78 0.54 -0.03
C SER A 447 20.33 -0.81 0.36
N TYR A 448 20.34 -1.10 1.66
CA TYR A 448 20.80 -2.35 2.21
C TYR A 448 19.92 -2.81 3.37
N PHE A 449 19.41 -4.04 3.31
CA PHE A 449 18.73 -4.68 4.44
C PHE A 449 19.75 -5.27 5.43
N LEU A 450 19.87 -4.65 6.60
CA LEU A 450 20.75 -5.09 7.69
C LEU A 450 20.38 -6.48 8.21
N THR A 451 19.11 -6.86 8.10
CA THR A 451 18.52 -8.14 8.54
C THR A 451 18.47 -9.19 7.42
N GLY A 452 18.96 -8.86 6.22
CA GLY A 452 19.17 -9.80 5.13
C GLY A 452 17.98 -10.06 4.20
N GLU A 453 16.85 -9.38 4.37
CA GLU A 453 15.74 -9.35 3.40
C GLU A 453 16.22 -8.86 2.03
N SER A 454 15.37 -8.96 1.01
CA SER A 454 15.66 -8.44 -0.33
C SER A 454 14.48 -7.61 -0.80
N LYS A 455 14.73 -6.66 -1.70
CA LYS A 455 13.64 -5.92 -2.34
C LYS A 455 12.76 -6.89 -3.13
N ALA A 456 11.45 -6.68 -3.07
CA ALA A 456 10.47 -7.50 -3.77
C ALA A 456 10.01 -6.82 -5.07
N TYR A 457 9.69 -7.62 -6.09
CA TYR A 457 9.25 -7.15 -7.40
C TYR A 457 7.77 -7.46 -7.65
N HIS A 458 7.04 -6.52 -8.25
CA HIS A 458 5.66 -6.69 -8.67
C HIS A 458 5.60 -6.77 -10.20
N VAL A 459 5.54 -8.00 -10.73
CA VAL A 459 5.65 -8.30 -12.16
C VAL A 459 4.69 -7.46 -13.02
N ARG A 460 3.43 -7.32 -12.62
CA ARG A 460 2.41 -6.61 -13.40
C ARG A 460 2.68 -5.10 -13.54
N ASN A 461 3.36 -4.52 -12.56
CA ASN A 461 3.70 -3.09 -12.53
C ASN A 461 5.14 -2.86 -12.99
N GLY A 462 5.96 -3.91 -13.04
CA GLY A 462 7.39 -3.81 -13.26
C GLY A 462 8.09 -2.93 -12.22
N ALA A 463 7.73 -3.04 -10.93
CA ALA A 463 8.16 -2.09 -9.89
C ALA A 463 8.25 -2.73 -8.50
N ALA A 464 8.67 -1.96 -7.49
CA ALA A 464 8.82 -2.43 -6.12
C ALA A 464 7.50 -2.92 -5.48
N ASN A 465 7.62 -3.95 -4.64
CA ASN A 465 6.52 -4.64 -3.97
C ASN A 465 6.72 -4.72 -2.45
N ARG A 466 5.73 -5.27 -1.74
CA ARG A 466 5.73 -5.46 -0.28
C ARG A 466 6.97 -6.21 0.20
N ILE A 467 7.62 -5.65 1.22
CA ILE A 467 8.68 -6.32 1.97
C ILE A 467 8.02 -7.20 3.04
N LYS A 468 8.39 -8.47 3.08
CA LYS A 468 7.97 -9.42 4.11
C LYS A 468 9.20 -9.72 4.97
N PRO A 469 9.25 -9.27 6.23
CA PRO A 469 10.36 -9.59 7.13
C PRO A 469 10.59 -11.09 7.21
N LYS A 470 11.85 -11.54 7.24
CA LYS A 470 12.17 -12.97 7.46
C LYS A 470 11.69 -13.44 8.83
N GLN A 471 11.77 -12.54 9.82
CA GLN A 471 11.21 -12.72 11.15
C GLN A 471 10.46 -11.45 11.54
N ASN A 472 9.15 -11.57 11.78
CA ASN A 472 8.35 -10.46 12.30
C ASN A 472 8.83 -10.05 13.70
N PHE A 473 8.64 -8.79 14.05
CA PHE A 473 8.99 -8.25 15.35
C PHE A 473 8.24 -8.95 16.50
N GLN A 474 8.95 -9.30 17.56
CA GLN A 474 8.39 -9.92 18.75
C GLN A 474 8.95 -9.25 20.01
N TRP A 475 8.07 -8.69 20.86
CA TRP A 475 8.47 -7.99 22.10
C TRP A 475 9.37 -8.81 23.03
N ASN A 476 9.11 -10.12 23.13
CA ASN A 476 9.85 -11.06 23.98
C ASN A 476 10.43 -12.24 23.18
N GLY A 477 10.73 -12.02 21.90
CA GLY A 477 11.21 -13.06 20.99
C GLY A 477 12.46 -12.64 20.21
N SER A 478 12.92 -13.50 19.30
CA SER A 478 14.13 -13.24 18.52
C SER A 478 13.92 -12.34 17.29
N GLY A 479 12.67 -12.14 16.89
CA GLY A 479 12.33 -11.41 15.68
C GLY A 479 12.42 -9.89 15.87
N TRP A 480 13.20 -9.23 15.03
CA TRP A 480 13.40 -7.77 15.06
C TRP A 480 12.68 -7.03 13.94
N GLY A 481 11.93 -7.73 13.08
CA GLY A 481 11.47 -7.18 11.81
C GLY A 481 12.62 -7.01 10.81
N ALA A 482 12.35 -6.34 9.68
CA ALA A 482 13.39 -5.99 8.72
C ALA A 482 13.90 -4.57 8.96
N TRP A 483 15.21 -4.37 8.88
CA TRP A 483 15.85 -3.06 8.96
C TRP A 483 16.56 -2.73 7.66
N GLU A 484 16.28 -1.57 7.11
CA GLU A 484 16.89 -1.08 5.87
C GLU A 484 17.49 0.30 6.10
N ILE A 485 18.71 0.48 5.60
CA ILE A 485 19.34 1.79 5.44
C ILE A 485 19.37 2.16 3.96
N ALA A 486 19.24 3.44 3.66
CA ALA A 486 19.31 3.96 2.30
C ALA A 486 19.98 5.34 2.26
N ALA A 487 20.66 5.62 1.15
CA ALA A 487 21.23 6.92 0.83
C ALA A 487 20.97 7.22 -0.65
N GLY A 488 20.55 8.45 -0.95
CA GLY A 488 20.15 8.85 -2.29
C GLY A 488 20.50 10.28 -2.62
N TYR A 489 20.63 10.56 -3.91
CA TYR A 489 20.87 11.86 -4.50
C TYR A 489 19.77 12.20 -5.49
N ASP A 490 19.35 13.45 -5.51
CA ASP A 490 18.40 14.01 -6.46
C ASP A 490 18.99 15.22 -7.16
N TYR A 491 18.64 15.38 -8.43
CA TYR A 491 18.85 16.60 -9.19
C TYR A 491 17.62 16.92 -10.03
N LEU A 492 17.26 18.20 -10.09
CA LEU A 492 16.20 18.69 -10.96
C LEU A 492 16.55 20.08 -11.49
N ASN A 493 16.37 20.29 -12.80
CA ASN A 493 16.55 21.56 -13.47
C ASN A 493 15.31 21.92 -14.30
N LEU A 494 14.65 23.00 -13.89
CA LEU A 494 13.48 23.59 -14.54
C LEU A 494 13.83 24.90 -15.28
N ASN A 495 15.12 25.17 -15.51
CA ASN A 495 15.59 26.30 -16.32
C ASN A 495 15.86 25.86 -17.76
N SER A 496 15.23 26.53 -18.72
CA SER A 496 15.45 26.28 -20.15
C SER A 496 14.97 27.46 -20.98
N GLY A 497 15.76 27.97 -21.91
CA GLY A 497 15.35 29.05 -22.83
C GLY A 497 14.75 30.27 -22.12
N VAL A 498 13.44 30.49 -22.29
CA VAL A 498 12.68 31.58 -21.63
C VAL A 498 12.12 31.23 -20.24
N ILE A 499 12.27 29.98 -19.79
CA ILE A 499 11.72 29.46 -18.55
C ILE A 499 12.78 29.55 -17.44
N ARG A 500 12.38 30.08 -16.28
CA ARG A 500 13.24 30.28 -15.10
C ARG A 500 12.61 29.61 -13.89
N GLY A 501 12.51 28.28 -13.91
CA GLY A 501 11.89 27.50 -12.83
C GLY A 501 12.81 27.17 -11.65
N GLY A 502 14.10 27.41 -11.82
CA GLY A 502 15.15 27.07 -10.87
C GLY A 502 15.72 25.66 -11.02
N GLN A 503 16.80 25.39 -10.31
CA GLN A 503 17.46 24.09 -10.23
C GLN A 503 17.84 23.77 -8.79
N MET A 504 17.84 22.49 -8.42
CA MET A 504 18.17 22.03 -7.08
C MET A 504 18.79 20.64 -7.09
N ASP A 505 19.74 20.41 -6.19
CA ASP A 505 20.22 19.08 -5.82
C ASP A 505 20.26 18.88 -4.31
N MET A 506 20.10 17.62 -3.90
CA MET A 506 20.02 17.25 -2.48
C MET A 506 20.49 15.82 -2.23
N PHE A 507 20.97 15.59 -1.01
CA PHE A 507 21.11 14.23 -0.46
C PHE A 507 19.96 13.89 0.46
N ARG A 508 19.63 12.60 0.51
CA ARG A 508 18.70 12.01 1.47
C ARG A 508 19.29 10.75 2.10
N PHE A 509 19.08 10.60 3.39
CA PHE A 509 19.36 9.38 4.14
C PHE A 509 18.07 8.83 4.71
N GLY A 510 17.94 7.51 4.75
CA GLY A 510 16.74 6.81 5.25
C GLY A 510 17.11 5.65 6.17
N LEU A 511 16.40 5.54 7.28
CA LEU A 511 16.35 4.37 8.15
C LEU A 511 14.91 3.87 8.20
N ASN A 512 14.68 2.67 7.68
CA ASN A 512 13.37 2.03 7.60
C ASN A 512 13.34 0.81 8.50
N TRP A 513 12.25 0.68 9.26
CA TRP A 513 11.92 -0.50 10.04
C TRP A 513 10.59 -1.09 9.57
N TYR A 514 10.60 -2.39 9.31
CA TYR A 514 9.45 -3.19 8.91
C TYR A 514 9.19 -4.23 9.99
N PRO A 515 8.50 -3.88 11.09
CA PRO A 515 8.21 -4.85 12.15
C PRO A 515 7.33 -6.00 11.66
N HIS A 516 6.41 -5.72 10.75
CA HIS A 516 5.49 -6.70 10.17
C HIS A 516 5.28 -6.35 8.69
N PRO A 517 4.74 -7.27 7.84
CA PRO A 517 4.49 -6.98 6.43
C PRO A 517 3.60 -5.75 6.17
N ASN A 518 2.79 -5.37 7.16
CA ASN A 518 1.74 -4.35 7.11
C ASN A 518 2.08 -3.04 7.85
N ILE A 519 3.25 -2.98 8.48
CA ILE A 519 3.67 -1.83 9.28
C ILE A 519 5.04 -1.41 8.79
N LYS A 520 5.19 -0.12 8.48
CA LYS A 520 6.48 0.47 8.11
C LYS A 520 6.70 1.76 8.90
N ILE A 521 7.87 1.89 9.51
CA ILE A 521 8.32 3.11 10.17
C ILE A 521 9.54 3.63 9.40
N GLN A 522 9.51 4.89 8.99
CA GLN A 522 10.55 5.53 8.19
C GLN A 522 11.07 6.75 8.93
N ASN A 523 12.39 6.95 8.88
CA ASN A 523 13.05 8.15 9.34
C ASN A 523 14.00 8.62 8.26
N ASN A 524 13.81 9.85 7.78
CA ASN A 524 14.60 10.43 6.72
C ASN A 524 15.28 11.71 7.19
N VAL A 525 16.50 11.94 6.73
CA VAL A 525 17.16 13.24 6.77
C VAL A 525 17.34 13.70 5.33
N THR A 526 16.93 14.93 5.02
CA THR A 526 17.19 15.57 3.73
C THR A 526 18.08 16.79 3.93
N HIS A 527 18.99 17.02 2.99
CA HIS A 527 19.84 18.20 2.98
C HIS A 527 19.97 18.69 1.53
N VAL A 528 19.55 19.93 1.29
CA VAL A 528 19.71 20.62 0.01
C VAL A 528 21.16 21.08 -0.09
N LEU A 529 21.85 20.64 -1.13
CA LEU A 529 23.25 20.97 -1.37
C LEU A 529 23.37 22.30 -2.09
N ASN A 530 22.58 22.47 -3.15
CA ASN A 530 22.52 23.68 -3.94
C ASN A 530 21.09 23.92 -4.42
N VAL A 531 20.67 25.18 -4.38
CA VAL A 531 19.43 25.63 -4.99
C VAL A 531 19.65 26.99 -5.64
N ASN A 532 19.33 27.09 -6.92
CA ASN A 532 19.41 28.33 -7.69
C ASN A 532 18.06 28.61 -8.33
N THR A 533 17.38 29.63 -7.83
CA THR A 533 16.10 30.12 -8.34
C THR A 533 16.20 31.53 -8.90
N SER A 534 17.42 31.97 -9.22
CA SER A 534 17.68 33.29 -9.80
C SER A 534 16.88 33.53 -11.07
N GLY A 535 16.25 34.71 -11.15
CA GLY A 535 15.39 35.08 -12.27
C GLY A 535 14.00 34.41 -12.27
N SER A 536 13.65 33.64 -11.23
CA SER A 536 12.29 33.12 -11.07
C SER A 536 11.27 34.26 -11.10
N PRO A 537 10.20 34.15 -11.91
CA PRO A 537 9.13 35.15 -11.91
C PRO A 537 8.30 35.07 -10.61
N ILE A 538 8.30 33.93 -9.91
CA ILE A 538 7.56 33.73 -8.68
C ILE A 538 8.37 34.26 -7.49
N PRO A 539 7.88 35.28 -6.75
CA PRO A 539 8.61 35.86 -5.63
C PRO A 539 8.94 34.86 -4.52
N ARG A 540 8.01 33.94 -4.22
CA ARG A 540 8.22 32.91 -3.19
C ARG A 540 9.33 31.93 -3.56
N THR A 541 9.37 31.49 -4.82
CA THR A 541 10.45 30.63 -5.36
C THR A 541 11.78 31.36 -5.39
N ALA A 542 11.80 32.64 -5.76
CA ALA A 542 13.01 33.48 -5.73
C ALA A 542 13.59 33.61 -4.30
N GLY A 543 12.74 33.54 -3.28
CA GLY A 543 13.12 33.53 -1.87
C GLY A 543 14.01 32.37 -1.44
N PHE A 544 14.03 31.28 -2.19
CA PHE A 544 14.88 30.11 -1.92
C PHE A 544 16.23 30.14 -2.63
N ASN A 545 16.58 31.23 -3.32
CA ASN A 545 17.85 31.28 -4.04
C ASN A 545 19.03 31.21 -3.05
N ASN A 546 19.93 30.25 -3.24
CA ASN A 546 21.04 29.93 -2.33
C ASN A 546 20.59 29.58 -0.90
N ALA A 547 19.40 29.02 -0.72
CA ALA A 547 18.94 28.56 0.59
C ALA A 547 19.74 27.36 1.10
N ASP A 548 19.93 27.29 2.42
CA ASP A 548 20.42 26.10 3.13
C ASP A 548 19.23 25.47 3.87
N LEU A 549 18.86 24.25 3.47
CA LEU A 549 17.66 23.58 3.94
C LEU A 549 18.00 22.16 4.39
N SER A 550 17.67 21.85 5.63
CA SER A 550 17.81 20.50 6.17
C SER A 550 16.60 20.10 7.00
N SER A 551 16.05 18.92 6.73
CA SER A 551 14.83 18.43 7.37
C SER A 551 15.01 17.01 7.90
N PHE A 552 14.45 16.76 9.08
CA PHE A 552 14.22 15.42 9.61
C PHE A 552 12.74 15.07 9.48
N LEU A 553 12.46 13.89 8.93
CA LEU A 553 11.11 13.41 8.68
C LEU A 553 10.90 12.05 9.33
N THR A 554 9.73 11.83 9.90
CA THR A 554 9.31 10.50 10.36
C THR A 554 7.97 10.15 9.71
N GLN A 555 7.75 8.89 9.38
CA GLN A 555 6.46 8.39 8.94
C GLN A 555 6.16 7.02 9.53
N VAL A 556 4.95 6.85 10.05
CA VAL A 556 4.38 5.55 10.41
C VAL A 556 3.29 5.21 9.41
N GLN A 557 3.46 4.09 8.71
CA GLN A 557 2.48 3.51 7.82
C GLN A 557 1.90 2.25 8.44
N VAL A 558 0.58 2.15 8.38
CA VAL A 558 -0.17 0.92 8.59
C VAL A 558 -1.04 0.70 7.35
N ASP A 559 -1.02 -0.50 6.80
CA ASP A 559 -1.85 -0.88 5.65
C ASP A 559 -2.42 -2.29 5.82
N PHE A 560 -3.54 -2.56 5.16
CA PHE A 560 -4.28 -3.81 5.22
C PHE A 560 -4.99 -4.09 3.89
#